data_AF-A0A926XZK6-F1
#
_entry.id   AF-A0A926XZK6-F1
#
_cell.length_a   1.000
_cell.length_b   1.000
_cell.length_c   1.000
_cell.angle_alpha   90.00
_cell.angle_beta   90.00
_cell.angle_gamma   90.00
#
_symmetry.space_group_name_H-M   'P 1'
#
loop_
_entity.id
_entity.type
_entity.pdbx_description
1 polymer ?
#
loop_
_entity_poly.entity_id
_entity_poly.type
_entity_poly.pdbx_seq_one_letter_code
_entity_poly.pdbx_strand_id
1 'polypeptide(L)'
;MSVAEELHKSIDELTEDQQQQLLETVRLFLQEQSETDSNSPDYQSLLSKLLLKRYEHYKAHPETGISAEEASRRIRLKYGWPK
;
A
#
# COMPACT_ATOMS: atom_id res chain seq x y z
N MET A 1 16.41 19.35 -16.04
CA MET A 1 16.02 17.96 -16.29
C MET A 1 15.23 17.48 -15.10
N SER A 2 14.24 16.65 -15.33
CA SER A 2 13.47 16.02 -14.26
C SER A 2 14.30 14.90 -13.62
N VAL A 3 14.10 14.65 -12.32
CA VAL A 3 14.71 13.50 -11.62
C VAL A 3 14.42 12.18 -12.33
N ALA A 4 13.26 12.06 -12.98
CA ALA A 4 12.90 10.90 -13.79
C ALA A 4 13.78 10.73 -15.03
N GLU A 5 14.15 11.84 -15.70
CA GLU A 5 15.01 11.81 -16.90
C GLU A 5 16.44 11.43 -16.54
N GLU A 6 16.95 11.91 -15.40
CA GLU A 6 18.29 11.56 -14.90
C GLU A 6 18.37 10.09 -14.47
N LEU A 7 17.31 9.55 -13.87
CA LEU A 7 17.22 8.14 -13.50
C LEU A 7 17.16 7.24 -14.74
N HIS A 8 16.35 7.58 -15.74
CA HIS A 8 16.28 6.80 -16.98
C HIS A 8 17.62 6.74 -17.67
N LYS A 9 18.31 7.88 -17.80
CA LYS A 9 19.64 7.93 -18.42
C LYS A 9 20.66 7.10 -17.64
N SER A 10 20.63 7.18 -16.32
CA SER A 10 21.54 6.41 -15.45
C SER A 10 21.29 4.91 -15.54
N ILE A 11 20.04 4.47 -15.76
CA ILE A 11 19.66 3.06 -15.94
C ILE A 11 20.07 2.55 -17.32
N ASP A 12 19.93 3.37 -18.36
CA ASP A 12 20.32 3.03 -19.74
C ASP A 12 21.85 2.87 -19.89
N GLU A 13 22.63 3.52 -19.03
CA GLU A 13 24.10 3.42 -18.99
C GLU A 13 24.60 2.17 -18.23
N LEU A 14 23.73 1.42 -17.55
CA LEU A 14 24.09 0.19 -16.85
C LEU A 14 24.24 -1.00 -17.81
N THR A 15 25.12 -1.93 -17.45
CA THR A 15 25.18 -3.24 -18.14
C THR A 15 23.98 -4.12 -17.79
N GLU A 16 23.66 -5.11 -18.62
CA GLU A 16 22.54 -6.03 -18.37
C GLU A 16 22.62 -6.69 -16.97
N ASP A 17 23.83 -7.08 -16.53
CA ASP A 17 24.05 -7.66 -15.20
C ASP A 17 23.73 -6.66 -14.07
N GLN A 18 24.11 -5.39 -14.24
CA GLN A 18 23.83 -4.33 -13.27
C GLN A 18 22.35 -3.97 -13.23
N GLN A 19 21.66 -4.01 -14.37
CA GLN A 19 20.21 -3.83 -14.43
C GLN A 19 19.47 -4.96 -13.72
N GLN A 20 19.93 -6.20 -13.85
CA GLN A 20 19.37 -7.34 -13.12
C GLN A 20 19.56 -7.21 -11.60
N GLN A 21 20.75 -6.81 -11.14
CA GLN A 21 21.01 -6.55 -9.72
C GLN A 21 20.17 -5.40 -9.17
N LEU A 22 20.00 -4.32 -9.93
CA LEU A 22 19.13 -3.20 -9.57
C LEU A 22 17.68 -3.68 -9.42
N LEU A 23 17.18 -4.47 -10.37
CA LEU A 23 15.83 -5.04 -10.31
C LEU A 23 15.62 -5.94 -9.10
N GLU A 24 16.60 -6.80 -8.78
CA GLU A 24 16.56 -7.66 -7.60
C GLU A 24 16.55 -6.85 -6.30
N THR A 25 17.40 -5.82 -6.22
CA THR A 25 17.49 -4.91 -5.07
C THR A 25 16.18 -4.14 -4.86
N VAL A 26 15.58 -3.62 -5.94
CA VAL A 26 14.29 -2.94 -5.89
C VAL A 26 13.17 -3.91 -5.50
N ARG A 27 13.20 -5.15 -5.98
CA ARG A 27 12.22 -6.19 -5.57
C ARG A 27 12.30 -6.47 -4.08
N LEU A 28 13.50 -6.66 -3.53
CA LEU A 28 13.71 -6.88 -2.10
C LEU A 28 13.24 -5.69 -1.28
N PHE A 29 13.60 -4.47 -1.68
CA PHE A 29 13.17 -3.24 -1.02
C PHE A 29 11.65 -3.07 -1.02
N LEU A 30 10.99 -3.35 -2.16
CA LEU A 30 9.52 -3.31 -2.25
C LEU A 30 8.85 -4.43 -1.44
N GLN A 31 9.48 -5.61 -1.34
CA GLN A 31 8.99 -6.69 -0.46
C GLN A 31 9.11 -6.30 1.01
N GLU A 32 10.22 -5.72 1.44
CA GLU A 32 10.41 -5.23 2.81
C GLU A 32 9.42 -4.09 3.15
N GLN A 33 9.11 -3.21 2.19
CA GLN A 33 8.07 -2.19 2.37
C GLN A 33 6.63 -2.74 2.36
N SER A 34 6.42 -3.93 1.77
CA SER A 34 5.09 -4.55 1.71
C SER A 34 4.65 -5.16 3.04
N GLU A 35 5.57 -5.36 3.99
CA GLU A 35 5.24 -5.62 5.38
C GLU A 35 4.82 -4.31 6.04
N THR A 36 3.60 -3.84 5.73
CA THR A 36 2.97 -2.81 6.54
C THR A 36 2.84 -3.36 7.95
N ASP A 37 3.63 -2.81 8.88
CA ASP A 37 3.56 -3.20 10.29
C ASP A 37 2.14 -2.90 10.81
N SER A 38 1.34 -3.95 10.95
CA SER A 38 -0.03 -3.89 11.47
C SER A 38 -0.09 -3.34 12.90
N ASN A 39 1.04 -3.29 13.61
CA ASN A 39 1.17 -2.69 14.94
C ASN A 39 1.66 -1.25 14.90
N SER A 40 1.98 -0.70 13.73
CA SER A 40 2.34 0.70 13.58
C SER A 40 1.18 1.59 14.03
N PRO A 41 1.43 2.65 14.83
CA PRO A 41 0.40 3.58 15.26
C PRO A 41 -0.27 4.28 14.07
N ASP A 42 0.45 4.48 12.96
CA ASP A 42 -0.08 5.09 11.75
C ASP A 42 -1.08 4.18 11.03
N TYR A 43 -0.80 2.87 11.00
CA TYR A 43 -1.72 1.86 10.47
C TYR A 43 -3.03 1.83 11.25
N GLN A 44 -2.94 1.75 12.59
CA GLN A 44 -4.11 1.70 13.48
C GLN A 44 -4.93 3.01 13.41
N SER A 45 -4.25 4.16 13.33
CA SER A 45 -4.87 5.47 13.16
C SER A 45 -5.60 5.59 11.81
N LEU A 46 -5.01 5.11 10.73
CA LEU A 46 -5.64 5.13 9.41
C LEU A 46 -6.81 4.16 9.31
N LEU A 47 -6.65 2.93 9.82
CA LEU A 47 -7.70 1.91 9.85
C LEU A 47 -8.93 2.40 10.64
N SER A 48 -8.71 2.95 11.84
CA SER A 48 -9.80 3.48 12.67
C SER A 48 -10.56 4.63 11.99
N LYS A 49 -9.86 5.57 11.34
CA LYS A 49 -10.50 6.65 10.55
C LYS A 49 -11.36 6.11 9.40
N LEU A 50 -10.87 5.10 8.69
CA LEU A 50 -11.60 4.48 7.58
C LEU A 50 -12.84 3.71 8.06
N LEU A 51 -12.75 3.03 9.20
CA LEU A 51 -13.87 2.35 9.82
C LEU A 51 -14.93 3.33 10.35
N LEU A 52 -14.51 4.46 10.95
CA LEU A 52 -15.42 5.52 11.40
C LEU A 52 -16.21 6.14 10.24
N LYS A 53 -15.53 6.53 9.16
CA LYS A 53 -16.21 7.05 7.95
C LYS A 53 -17.23 6.06 7.39
N ARG A 54 -16.91 4.78 7.44
CA ARG A 54 -17.81 3.74 6.97
C ARG A 54 -19.00 3.51 7.91
N TYR A 55 -18.79 3.59 9.22
CA TYR A 55 -19.87 3.55 10.20
C TYR A 55 -20.84 4.72 10.01
N GLU A 56 -20.32 5.94 9.78
CA GLU A 56 -21.15 7.10 9.47
C GLU A 56 -21.95 6.92 8.18
N HIS A 57 -21.31 6.39 7.12
CA HIS A 57 -21.99 6.06 5.88
C HIS A 57 -23.08 4.99 6.07
N TYR A 58 -22.81 3.96 6.86
CA TYR A 58 -23.80 2.92 7.18
C TYR A 58 -24.97 3.48 7.99
N LYS A 59 -24.71 4.39 8.94
CA LYS A 59 -25.75 5.09 9.70
C LYS A 59 -26.66 5.93 8.79
N ALA A 60 -26.11 6.51 7.72
CA ALA A 60 -26.86 7.28 6.72
C ALA A 60 -27.59 6.40 5.70
N HIS A 61 -27.04 5.22 5.37
CA HIS A 61 -27.54 4.30 4.33
C HIS A 61 -27.58 2.85 4.81
N PRO A 62 -28.48 2.50 5.74
CA PRO A 62 -28.54 1.19 6.37
C PRO A 62 -28.85 0.06 5.38
N GLU A 63 -29.52 0.34 4.25
CA GLU A 63 -29.74 -0.61 3.15
C GLU A 63 -28.44 -1.12 2.49
N THR A 64 -27.31 -0.43 2.68
CA THR A 64 -26.00 -0.84 2.18
C THR A 64 -25.20 -1.69 3.18
N GLY A 65 -25.87 -2.22 4.21
CA GLY A 65 -25.29 -2.85 5.38
C GLY A 65 -24.36 -4.03 5.12
N ILE A 66 -23.07 -3.75 5.08
CA ILE A 66 -22.01 -4.75 5.14
C ILE A 66 -21.43 -4.74 6.54
N SER A 67 -21.24 -5.92 7.14
CA SER A 67 -20.72 -6.04 8.51
C SER A 67 -19.39 -5.32 8.69
N ALA A 68 -19.08 -4.88 9.92
CA ALA A 68 -17.81 -4.22 10.26
C ALA A 68 -16.59 -5.10 9.93
N GLU A 69 -16.77 -6.42 9.99
CA GLU A 69 -15.74 -7.40 9.64
C GLU A 69 -15.48 -7.44 8.13
N GLU A 70 -16.53 -7.54 7.31
CA GLU A 70 -16.41 -7.48 5.85
C GLU A 70 -15.93 -6.08 5.41
N ALA A 71 -16.24 -5.05 6.20
CA ALA A 71 -15.76 -3.71 5.98
C ALA A 71 -14.25 -3.58 6.15
N SER A 72 -13.76 -4.08 7.29
CA SER A 72 -12.34 -4.16 7.61
C SER A 72 -11.59 -4.98 6.56
N ARG A 73 -12.18 -6.12 6.14
CA ARG A 73 -11.60 -6.99 5.11
C ARG A 73 -11.42 -6.27 3.78
N ARG A 74 -12.45 -5.56 3.30
CA ARG A 74 -12.37 -4.79 2.03
C ARG A 74 -11.37 -3.65 2.10
N ILE A 75 -11.26 -2.98 3.25
CA ILE A 75 -10.26 -1.94 3.46
C ILE A 75 -8.86 -2.55 3.39
N ARG A 76 -8.58 -3.63 4.14
CA ARG A 76 -7.27 -4.30 4.09
C ARG A 76 -6.90 -4.75 2.68
N LEU A 77 -7.84 -5.36 1.94
CA LEU A 77 -7.63 -5.76 0.54
C LEU A 77 -7.31 -4.58 -0.39
N LYS A 78 -7.99 -3.43 -0.23
CA LYS A 78 -7.74 -2.23 -1.03
C LYS A 78 -6.33 -1.67 -0.82
N TYR A 79 -5.80 -1.79 0.39
CA TYR A 79 -4.50 -1.24 0.77
C TYR A 79 -3.36 -2.27 0.77
N GLY A 80 -3.62 -3.53 0.38
CA GLY A 80 -2.61 -4.59 0.36
C GLY A 80 -2.13 -5.01 1.75
N TRP A 81 -2.93 -4.78 2.79
CA TRP A 81 -2.54 -5.03 4.17
C TRP A 81 -2.70 -6.52 4.55
N PRO A 82 -1.72 -7.09 5.28
CA PRO A 82 -1.79 -8.48 5.74
C PRO A 82 -2.93 -8.68 6.73
N LYS A 83 -3.37 -9.94 6.85
CA LYS A 83 -4.61 -10.33 7.53
C LYS A 83 -4.53 -10.18 9.05
#